data_AF-A0A9P6IPI7-F1
#
_entry.id   AF-A0A9P6IPI7-F1
#
_cell.length_a   1.000
_cell.length_b   1.000
_cell.length_c   1.000
_cell.angle_alpha   90.00
_cell.angle_beta   90.00
_cell.angle_gamma   90.00
#
_symmetry.space_group_name_H-M   'P 1'
#
loop_
_entity.id
_entity.type
_entity.pdbx_description
1 polymer ?
#
loop_
_entity_poly.entity_id
_entity_poly.type
_entity_poly.pdbx_seq_one_letter_code
_entity_poly.pdbx_strand_id
1 'polypeptide(L)'
;MAKSKKQATGQSAGASSGASSKSGMTPTKPRKQNAIDTLRTVVPSIFQESQVASANHHKNAIMLRKIQEQCAEIASEKGEEAFNKEFIRNLNIVLAIKKKEPGADRVIQFVSSFILHTRKKDMESEAANGDDEEGAEGISSRFVEYLMHHLLKGVRVKEKQVRLSDDLYTQLKESLMERVRDKEAAVRVQAVFALSKLQGGEEEESAISEDNVVQKLVDLMQHDPSA
;
A
#
# COMPACT_ATOMS: atom_id res chain seq x y z
N MET A 1 -33.35 78.42 -51.82
CA MET A 1 -33.29 77.90 -53.21
C MET A 1 -33.25 76.37 -53.16
N ALA A 2 -33.94 75.74 -54.11
CA ALA A 2 -33.87 74.33 -54.53
C ALA A 2 -34.43 73.21 -53.60
N LYS A 3 -35.56 72.65 -54.09
CA LYS A 3 -36.19 71.36 -53.77
C LYS A 3 -35.36 70.17 -54.27
N SER A 4 -35.52 69.01 -53.61
CA SER A 4 -35.89 67.68 -54.19
C SER A 4 -35.27 66.53 -53.40
N LYS A 5 -35.75 65.29 -53.33
CA LYS A 5 -37.04 64.57 -53.57
C LYS A 5 -36.66 63.07 -53.50
N LYS A 6 -37.64 62.21 -53.12
CA LYS A 6 -37.73 60.73 -53.23
C LYS A 6 -37.13 59.92 -52.06
N GLN A 7 -37.90 59.18 -51.22
CA GLN A 7 -38.79 57.99 -51.45
C GLN A 7 -38.09 56.87 -52.22
N ALA A 8 -38.19 55.57 -51.94
CA ALA A 8 -38.86 54.68 -50.97
C ALA A 8 -38.12 53.30 -51.18
N THR A 9 -38.09 52.32 -50.28
CA THR A 9 -39.09 51.27 -49.96
C THR A 9 -38.35 50.27 -49.04
N GLY A 10 -38.86 49.86 -47.87
CA GLY A 10 -39.65 48.63 -47.64
C GLY A 10 -38.72 47.40 -47.52
N GLN A 11 -38.76 46.47 -46.56
CA GLN A 11 -39.75 45.98 -45.58
C GLN A 11 -38.96 45.01 -44.65
N SER A 12 -39.02 45.15 -43.32
CA SER A 12 -39.81 44.36 -42.35
C SER A 12 -39.17 43.08 -41.77
N ALA A 13 -39.48 42.86 -40.49
CA ALA A 13 -39.22 41.70 -39.61
C ALA A 13 -37.92 41.82 -38.79
N GLY A 14 -37.92 41.81 -37.46
CA GLY A 14 -38.98 41.56 -36.49
C GLY A 14 -38.49 41.93 -35.09
N ALA A 15 -39.44 42.17 -34.19
CA ALA A 15 -39.23 42.54 -32.80
C ALA A 15 -38.45 41.47 -32.02
N SER A 16 -37.66 41.90 -31.03
CA SER A 16 -37.99 41.74 -29.61
C SER A 16 -36.74 41.80 -28.71
N SER A 17 -36.66 42.85 -27.90
CA SER A 17 -36.27 42.85 -26.48
C SER A 17 -35.29 41.78 -25.97
N GLY A 18 -34.01 42.14 -25.82
CA GLY A 18 -33.07 41.45 -24.96
C GLY A 18 -32.92 42.21 -23.64
N ALA A 19 -33.59 41.73 -22.59
CA ALA A 19 -33.39 42.18 -21.22
C ALA A 19 -32.14 41.51 -20.62
N SER A 20 -31.35 42.31 -19.91
CA SER A 20 -30.11 41.94 -19.23
C SER A 20 -30.30 40.81 -18.21
N SER A 21 -29.46 39.78 -18.27
CA SER A 21 -29.22 38.86 -17.15
C SER A 21 -27.72 38.74 -16.89
N LYS A 22 -27.31 39.23 -15.71
CA LYS A 22 -25.97 39.08 -15.14
C LYS A 22 -25.74 37.60 -14.83
N SER A 23 -24.77 36.98 -15.52
CA SER A 23 -24.29 35.64 -15.16
C SER A 23 -23.25 35.75 -14.05
N GLY A 24 -23.57 35.17 -12.89
CA GLY A 24 -22.69 35.06 -11.74
C GLY A 24 -21.57 34.05 -12.01
N MET A 25 -20.32 34.52 -11.96
CA MET A 25 -19.15 33.67 -11.87
C MET A 25 -19.10 33.11 -10.44
N THR A 26 -19.47 31.84 -10.26
CA THR A 26 -19.17 31.14 -9.02
C THR A 26 -17.68 30.76 -8.99
N PRO A 27 -16.98 30.94 -7.86
CA PRO A 27 -15.61 30.46 -7.73
C PRO A 27 -15.65 28.93 -7.63
N THR A 28 -15.24 28.25 -8.69
CA THR A 28 -15.03 26.81 -8.69
C THR A 28 -13.94 26.45 -7.67
N LYS A 29 -14.31 25.74 -6.59
CA LYS A 29 -13.35 25.11 -5.68
C LYS A 29 -12.30 24.32 -6.47
N PRO A 30 -11.02 24.34 -6.08
CA PRO A 30 -9.98 23.62 -6.79
C PRO A 30 -10.34 22.14 -6.79
N ARG A 31 -10.46 21.57 -8.00
CA ARG A 31 -10.69 20.14 -8.21
C ARG A 31 -9.52 19.41 -7.54
N LYS A 32 -9.76 18.76 -6.39
CA LYS A 32 -8.76 17.88 -5.78
C LYS A 32 -8.33 16.90 -6.88
N GLN A 33 -7.07 17.01 -7.33
CA GLN A 33 -6.48 16.03 -8.24
C GLN A 33 -6.77 14.65 -7.63
N ASN A 34 -7.34 13.72 -8.40
CA ASN A 34 -7.72 12.41 -7.86
C ASN A 34 -6.45 11.75 -7.29
N ALA A 35 -6.45 11.38 -6.01
CA ALA A 35 -5.25 10.86 -5.34
C ALA A 35 -4.68 9.65 -6.12
N ILE A 36 -5.57 8.85 -6.72
CA ILE A 36 -5.24 7.70 -7.58
C ILE A 36 -4.43 8.13 -8.80
N ASP A 37 -4.79 9.25 -9.45
CA ASP A 37 -4.07 9.77 -10.63
C ASP A 37 -2.64 10.22 -10.27
N THR A 38 -2.42 10.64 -9.03
CA THR A 38 -1.12 11.15 -8.56
C THR A 38 -0.17 10.06 -8.07
N LEU A 39 -0.66 8.84 -7.82
CA LEU A 39 0.12 7.73 -7.24
C LEU A 39 1.46 7.49 -7.97
N ARG A 40 1.42 7.50 -9.31
CA ARG A 40 2.59 7.27 -10.17
C ARG A 40 3.68 8.33 -10.08
N THR A 41 3.39 9.46 -9.47
CA THR A 41 4.35 10.56 -9.28
C THR A 41 4.76 10.68 -7.82
N VAL A 42 3.80 10.58 -6.90
CA VAL A 42 4.04 10.86 -5.48
C VAL A 42 4.70 9.67 -4.77
N VAL A 43 4.26 8.43 -5.02
CA VAL A 43 4.84 7.25 -4.36
C VAL A 43 6.32 7.07 -4.74
N PRO A 44 6.72 7.17 -6.03
CA PRO A 44 8.14 7.12 -6.39
C PRO A 44 8.96 8.26 -5.77
N SER A 45 8.41 9.49 -5.68
CA SER A 45 9.10 10.62 -5.04
C SER A 45 9.38 10.33 -3.58
N ILE A 46 8.40 9.79 -2.84
CA ILE A 46 8.55 9.42 -1.44
C ILE A 46 9.64 8.34 -1.28
N PHE A 47 9.63 7.30 -2.12
CA PHE A 47 10.66 6.27 -2.11
C PHE A 47 12.05 6.86 -2.43
N GLN A 48 12.15 7.79 -3.37
CA GLN A 48 13.41 8.45 -3.72
C GLN A 48 13.96 9.29 -2.57
N GLU A 49 13.11 10.07 -1.90
CA GLU A 49 13.50 10.87 -0.73
C GLU A 49 13.96 9.98 0.43
N SER A 50 13.28 8.86 0.65
CA SER A 50 13.61 7.89 1.69
C SER A 50 14.94 7.16 1.46
N GLN A 51 15.44 7.10 0.22
CA GLN A 51 16.79 6.57 -0.10
C GLN A 51 17.90 7.53 0.34
N VAL A 52 17.64 8.84 0.38
CA VAL A 52 18.67 9.85 0.63
C VAL A 52 18.94 10.00 2.13
N ALA A 53 17.90 10.17 2.95
CA ALA A 53 18.05 10.44 4.38
C ALA A 53 16.91 9.84 5.23
N SER A 54 17.26 9.21 6.34
CA SER A 54 16.30 8.63 7.30
C SER A 54 15.52 9.68 8.10
N ALA A 55 16.05 10.90 8.23
CA ALA A 55 15.38 12.00 8.93
C ALA A 55 13.98 12.32 8.38
N ASN A 56 13.74 12.04 7.09
CA ASN A 56 12.45 12.31 6.45
C ASN A 56 11.46 11.14 6.55
N HIS A 57 11.87 9.96 7.05
CA HIS A 57 11.04 8.75 7.05
C HIS A 57 9.70 8.96 7.77
N HIS A 58 9.71 9.65 8.91
CA HIS A 58 8.48 9.93 9.65
C HIS A 58 7.50 10.81 8.86
N LYS A 59 8.00 11.92 8.28
CA LYS A 59 7.21 12.82 7.43
C LYS A 59 6.67 12.09 6.20
N ASN A 60 7.52 11.30 5.56
CA ASN A 60 7.19 10.51 4.38
C ASN A 60 6.14 9.45 4.69
N ALA A 61 6.20 8.82 5.87
CA ALA A 61 5.20 7.83 6.31
C ALA A 61 3.83 8.47 6.52
N ILE A 62 3.78 9.66 7.16
CA ILE A 62 2.53 10.42 7.32
C ILE A 62 1.94 10.79 5.96
N MET A 63 2.77 11.30 5.04
CA MET A 63 2.33 11.71 3.71
C MET A 63 1.81 10.51 2.91
N LEU A 64 2.52 9.38 2.96
CA LEU A 64 2.13 8.16 2.26
C LEU A 64 0.82 7.58 2.83
N ARG A 65 0.66 7.61 4.15
CA ARG A 65 -0.57 7.15 4.82
C ARG A 65 -1.77 8.00 4.44
N LYS A 66 -1.62 9.32 4.38
CA LYS A 66 -2.69 10.22 3.91
C LYS A 66 -3.13 9.89 2.49
N ILE A 67 -2.20 9.55 1.60
CA ILE A 67 -2.53 9.17 0.22
C ILE A 67 -3.26 7.82 0.18
N GLN A 68 -2.82 6.86 1.00
CA GLN A 68 -3.50 5.56 1.14
C GLN A 68 -4.97 5.75 1.56
N GLU A 69 -5.22 6.55 2.61
CA GLU A 69 -6.57 6.88 3.08
C GLU A 69 -7.40 7.57 1.99
N GLN A 70 -6.82 8.56 1.29
CA GLN A 70 -7.51 9.23 0.19
C GLN A 70 -7.87 8.28 -0.96
N CYS A 71 -7.02 7.30 -1.27
CA CYS A 71 -7.35 6.31 -2.28
C CYS A 71 -8.52 5.42 -1.81
N ALA A 72 -8.48 4.97 -0.56
CA ALA A 72 -9.57 4.21 0.05
C ALA A 72 -10.89 5.00 0.09
N GLU A 73 -10.85 6.31 0.39
CA GLU A 73 -12.05 7.16 0.36
C GLU A 73 -12.65 7.30 -1.06
N ILE A 74 -11.80 7.36 -2.10
CA ILE A 74 -12.25 7.61 -3.47
C ILE A 74 -12.89 6.37 -4.10
N ALA A 75 -12.30 5.20 -3.89
CA ALA A 75 -12.69 3.98 -4.60
C ALA A 75 -12.67 2.72 -3.72
N SER A 76 -12.67 2.88 -2.39
CA SER A 76 -12.64 1.80 -1.39
C SER A 76 -11.60 0.74 -1.79
N GLU A 77 -12.04 -0.49 -2.04
CA GLU A 77 -11.20 -1.62 -2.45
C GLU A 77 -10.34 -1.34 -3.69
N LYS A 78 -10.90 -0.71 -4.74
CA LYS A 78 -10.13 -0.41 -5.97
C LYS A 78 -9.08 0.67 -5.74
N GLY A 79 -9.35 1.58 -4.82
CA GLY A 79 -8.42 2.63 -4.43
C GLY A 79 -7.26 2.07 -3.62
N GLU A 80 -7.57 1.23 -2.63
CA GLU A 80 -6.56 0.50 -1.86
C GLU A 80 -5.71 -0.39 -2.77
N GLU A 81 -6.33 -1.13 -3.69
CA GLU A 81 -5.60 -1.98 -4.64
C GLU A 81 -4.65 -1.16 -5.53
N ALA A 82 -5.07 0.01 -6.00
CA ALA A 82 -4.24 0.90 -6.81
C ALA A 82 -3.02 1.41 -6.02
N PHE A 83 -3.22 1.82 -4.76
CA PHE A 83 -2.13 2.20 -3.87
C PHE A 83 -1.17 1.03 -3.62
N ASN A 84 -1.70 -0.15 -3.28
CA ASN A 84 -0.92 -1.35 -2.98
C ASN A 84 -0.04 -1.76 -4.17
N LYS A 85 -0.60 -1.76 -5.38
CA LYS A 85 0.13 -2.07 -6.61
C LYS A 85 1.28 -1.08 -6.84
N GLU A 86 1.04 0.22 -6.67
CA GLU A 86 2.08 1.22 -6.87
C GLU A 86 3.17 1.16 -5.78
N PHE A 87 2.79 0.92 -4.53
CA PHE A 87 3.74 0.70 -3.43
C PHE A 87 4.65 -0.49 -3.73
N ILE A 88 4.07 -1.65 -4.08
CA ILE A 88 4.81 -2.86 -4.42
C ILE A 88 5.71 -2.65 -5.64
N ARG A 89 5.24 -1.92 -6.66
CA ARG A 89 6.05 -1.61 -7.83
C ARG A 89 7.37 -0.93 -7.45
N ASN A 90 7.33 0.03 -6.52
CA ASN A 90 8.52 0.73 -6.04
C ASN A 90 9.36 -0.15 -5.11
N LEU A 91 8.73 -0.94 -4.24
CA LEU A 91 9.43 -1.89 -3.37
C LEU A 91 10.22 -2.94 -4.15
N ASN A 92 9.66 -3.47 -5.24
CA ASN A 92 10.34 -4.46 -6.09
C ASN A 92 11.65 -3.95 -6.69
N ILE A 93 11.74 -2.65 -6.99
CA ILE A 93 12.99 -2.03 -7.47
C ILE A 93 14.07 -2.13 -6.40
N VAL A 94 13.70 -1.89 -5.14
CA VAL A 94 14.60 -1.96 -3.99
C VAL A 94 15.02 -3.40 -3.71
N LEU A 95 14.06 -4.33 -3.72
CA LEU A 95 14.33 -5.76 -3.47
C LEU A 95 15.27 -6.38 -4.51
N ALA A 96 15.24 -5.89 -5.76
CA ALA A 96 16.09 -6.42 -6.83
C ALA A 96 17.58 -6.02 -6.73
N ILE A 97 17.97 -5.16 -5.78
CA ILE A 97 19.33 -4.65 -5.64
C ILE A 97 20.26 -5.74 -5.06
N LYS A 98 21.27 -6.14 -5.85
CA LYS A 98 22.17 -7.28 -5.55
C LYS A 98 23.28 -7.00 -4.53
N LYS A 99 23.67 -5.73 -4.36
CA LYS A 99 24.80 -5.31 -3.53
C LYS A 99 24.27 -4.51 -2.35
N LYS A 100 24.92 -4.61 -1.18
CA LYS A 100 24.63 -3.72 -0.05
C LYS A 100 24.74 -2.27 -0.51
N GLU A 101 23.59 -1.63 -0.64
CA GLU A 101 23.43 -0.25 -1.08
C GLU A 101 22.73 0.51 0.05
N PRO A 102 23.40 1.48 0.69
CA PRO A 102 22.83 2.18 1.86
C PRO A 102 21.48 2.84 1.58
N GLY A 103 21.23 3.25 0.33
CA GLY A 103 19.93 3.79 -0.08
C GLY A 103 18.81 2.74 -0.01
N ALA A 104 19.10 1.50 -0.42
CA ALA A 104 18.16 0.39 -0.35
C ALA A 104 17.82 0.04 1.11
N ASP A 105 18.85 -0.06 1.95
CA ASP A 105 18.68 -0.34 3.39
C ASP A 105 17.83 0.73 4.07
N ARG A 106 18.03 2.02 3.74
CA ARG A 106 17.18 3.10 4.25
C ARG A 106 15.74 2.98 3.76
N VAL A 107 15.49 2.54 2.53
CA VAL A 107 14.11 2.32 2.08
C VAL A 107 13.46 1.16 2.83
N ILE A 108 14.19 0.07 3.10
CA ILE A 108 13.66 -1.01 3.94
C ILE A 108 13.30 -0.49 5.33
N GLN A 109 14.16 0.33 5.95
CA GLN A 109 13.85 0.99 7.23
C GLN A 109 12.62 1.91 7.14
N PHE A 110 12.48 2.65 6.04
CA PHE A 110 11.31 3.47 5.77
C PHE A 110 10.03 2.63 5.67
N VAL A 111 10.06 1.50 4.95
CA VAL A 111 8.90 0.59 4.82
C VAL A 111 8.49 0.07 6.20
N SER A 112 9.44 -0.34 7.04
CA SER A 112 9.17 -0.73 8.42
C SER A 112 8.57 0.41 9.25
N SER A 113 9.10 1.63 9.11
CA SER A 113 8.57 2.82 9.78
C SER A 113 7.14 3.15 9.33
N PHE A 114 6.85 2.98 8.04
CA PHE A 114 5.52 3.18 7.48
C PHE A 114 4.51 2.19 8.06
N ILE A 115 4.81 0.88 8.07
CA ILE A 115 3.95 -0.16 8.64
C ILE A 115 3.65 0.10 10.12
N LEU A 116 4.66 0.53 10.89
CA LEU A 116 4.46 0.88 12.30
C LEU A 116 3.56 2.11 12.45
N HIS A 117 3.75 3.11 11.58
CA HIS A 117 2.93 4.32 11.58
C HIS A 117 1.47 4.03 11.22
N THR A 118 1.22 3.19 10.21
CA THR A 118 -0.15 2.85 9.79
C THR A 118 -0.90 2.14 10.92
N ARG A 119 -0.27 1.17 11.58
CA ARG A 119 -0.87 0.48 12.73
C ARG A 119 -1.20 1.43 13.88
N LYS A 120 -0.27 2.35 14.21
CA LYS A 120 -0.53 3.37 15.24
C LYS A 120 -1.73 4.26 14.87
N LYS A 121 -1.84 4.62 13.59
CA LYS A 121 -2.92 5.47 13.10
C LYS A 121 -4.29 4.78 13.16
N ASP A 122 -4.36 3.48 12.87
CA ASP A 122 -5.59 2.69 13.01
C ASP A 122 -6.04 2.65 14.48
N MET A 123 -5.12 2.34 15.42
CA MET A 123 -5.42 2.34 16.86
C MET A 123 -5.91 3.70 17.38
N GLU A 124 -5.32 4.80 16.90
CA GLU A 124 -5.78 6.16 17.24
C GLU A 124 -7.19 6.45 16.72
N SER A 125 -7.53 5.90 15.54
CA SER A 125 -8.85 6.07 14.93
C SER A 125 -9.92 5.25 15.67
N GLU A 126 -9.60 4.01 16.04
CA GLU A 126 -10.47 3.14 16.84
C GLU A 126 -10.79 3.77 18.19
N ALA A 127 -9.75 4.27 18.88
CA ALA A 127 -9.91 4.94 20.18
C ALA A 127 -10.73 6.25 20.10
N ALA A 128 -10.73 6.92 18.96
CA ALA A 128 -11.50 8.16 18.75
C ALA A 128 -12.96 7.91 18.38
N ASN A 129 -13.27 6.76 17.77
CA ASN A 129 -14.61 6.47 17.23
C ASN A 129 -15.51 5.68 18.19
N GLY A 130 -14.99 5.17 19.31
CA GLY A 130 -15.79 4.54 20.36
C GLY A 130 -16.49 3.24 19.94
N ASP A 131 -15.77 2.12 20.04
CA ASP A 131 -16.22 0.72 20.19
C ASP A 131 -17.32 0.09 19.28
N ASP A 132 -17.93 0.77 18.32
CA ASP A 132 -19.06 0.17 17.57
C ASP A 132 -18.68 -0.65 16.30
N GLU A 133 -17.39 -0.86 16.00
CA GLU A 133 -16.95 -1.79 14.94
C GLU A 133 -15.87 -2.77 15.46
N GLU A 134 -16.20 -3.58 16.46
CA GLU A 134 -15.47 -4.82 16.75
C GLU A 134 -15.53 -5.76 15.52
N GLY A 135 -14.57 -5.62 14.60
CA GLY A 135 -14.37 -6.56 13.49
C GLY A 135 -14.10 -5.98 12.10
N ALA A 136 -14.07 -4.65 11.92
CA ALA A 136 -13.65 -4.07 10.65
C ALA A 136 -12.12 -4.20 10.50
N GLU A 137 -11.67 -5.07 9.61
CA GLU A 137 -10.25 -5.22 9.31
C GLU A 137 -9.69 -3.91 8.73
N GLY A 138 -8.91 -3.20 9.55
CA GLY A 138 -8.37 -1.87 9.24
C GLY A 138 -7.58 -1.83 7.92
N ILE A 139 -7.48 -0.64 7.34
CA ILE A 139 -6.69 -0.41 6.11
C ILE A 139 -5.24 -0.90 6.30
N SER A 140 -4.69 -0.83 7.52
CA SER A 140 -3.33 -1.32 7.79
C SER A 140 -3.22 -2.84 7.75
N SER A 141 -4.15 -3.59 8.34
CA SER A 141 -4.09 -5.05 8.35
C SER A 141 -4.23 -5.60 6.93
N ARG A 142 -5.19 -5.10 6.15
CA ARG A 142 -5.34 -5.47 4.73
C ARG A 142 -4.11 -5.13 3.89
N PHE A 143 -3.48 -3.97 4.15
CA PHE A 143 -2.22 -3.62 3.49
C PHE A 143 -1.05 -4.53 3.88
N VAL A 144 -0.90 -4.84 5.17
CA VAL A 144 0.17 -5.72 5.67
C VAL A 144 -0.02 -7.13 5.13
N GLU A 145 -1.25 -7.65 5.10
CA GLU A 145 -1.57 -8.94 4.49
C GLU A 145 -1.19 -8.95 3.00
N TYR A 146 -1.58 -7.92 2.25
CA TYR A 146 -1.21 -7.78 0.84
C TYR A 146 0.32 -7.79 0.64
N LEU A 147 1.04 -7.03 1.48
CA LEU A 147 2.51 -6.97 1.44
C LEU A 147 3.13 -8.33 1.79
N MET A 148 2.65 -9.01 2.83
CA MET A 148 3.14 -10.34 3.21
C MET A 148 2.91 -11.36 2.11
N HIS A 149 1.71 -11.38 1.51
CA HIS A 149 1.43 -12.23 0.35
C HIS A 149 2.35 -11.94 -0.84
N HIS A 150 2.67 -10.68 -1.09
CA HIS A 150 3.60 -10.30 -2.15
C HIS A 150 5.03 -10.79 -1.86
N LEU A 151 5.54 -10.55 -0.65
CA LEU A 151 6.89 -11.00 -0.26
C LEU A 151 7.00 -12.53 -0.27
N LEU A 152 5.95 -13.23 0.16
CA LEU A 152 5.91 -14.69 0.15
C LEU A 152 5.92 -15.28 -1.27
N LYS A 153 5.33 -14.60 -2.26
CA LYS A 153 5.46 -15.00 -3.67
C LYS A 153 6.93 -14.97 -4.11
N GLY A 154 7.70 -14.00 -3.62
CA GLY A 154 9.13 -13.88 -3.89
C GLY A 154 9.96 -15.07 -3.41
N VAL A 155 9.59 -15.71 -2.29
CA VAL A 155 10.28 -16.91 -1.75
C VAL A 155 10.39 -18.03 -2.79
N ARG A 156 9.36 -18.21 -3.62
CA ARG A 156 9.26 -19.31 -4.59
C ARG A 156 9.81 -18.96 -5.97
N VAL A 157 10.21 -17.71 -6.20
CA VAL A 157 10.77 -17.28 -7.49
C VAL A 157 12.13 -17.94 -7.70
N LYS A 158 12.42 -18.46 -8.89
CA LYS A 158 13.73 -19.09 -9.19
C LYS A 158 14.87 -18.07 -9.26
N GLU A 159 14.56 -16.81 -9.51
CA GLU A 159 15.55 -15.73 -9.51
C GLU A 159 15.98 -15.38 -8.08
N LYS A 160 17.28 -15.52 -7.81
CA LYS A 160 17.92 -15.18 -6.52
C LYS A 160 17.64 -13.75 -6.02
N GLN A 161 17.21 -12.83 -6.88
CA GLN A 161 16.97 -11.41 -6.56
C GLN A 161 15.62 -11.13 -5.89
N VAL A 162 14.61 -11.97 -6.16
CA VAL A 162 13.26 -11.82 -5.58
C VAL A 162 13.03 -12.86 -4.48
N ARG A 163 13.87 -13.92 -4.44
CA ARG A 163 14.00 -14.78 -3.27
C ARG A 163 14.41 -13.93 -2.07
N LEU A 164 13.74 -14.15 -0.93
CA LEU A 164 14.26 -13.72 0.36
C LEU A 164 15.71 -14.14 0.43
N SER A 165 16.62 -13.22 0.80
CA SER A 165 18.02 -13.58 1.03
C SER A 165 18.07 -14.75 2.03
N ASP A 166 19.00 -15.68 1.84
CA ASP A 166 19.08 -16.89 2.67
C ASP A 166 19.12 -16.55 4.18
N ASP A 167 19.81 -15.48 4.57
CA ASP A 167 19.85 -14.97 5.95
C ASP A 167 18.47 -14.53 6.48
N LEU A 168 17.67 -13.87 5.64
CA LEU A 168 16.33 -13.38 5.99
C LEU A 168 15.31 -14.51 5.99
N TYR A 169 15.46 -15.48 5.09
CA TYR A 169 14.68 -16.71 5.09
C TYR A 169 14.94 -17.51 6.37
N THR A 170 16.21 -17.60 6.79
CA THR A 170 16.62 -18.28 8.02
C THR A 170 16.06 -17.55 9.25
N GLN A 171 16.20 -16.23 9.33
CA GLN A 171 15.62 -15.41 10.42
C GLN A 171 14.09 -15.51 10.49
N LEU A 172 13.41 -15.51 9.33
CA LEU A 172 11.96 -15.68 9.28
C LEU A 172 11.56 -17.07 9.77
N LYS A 173 12.29 -18.11 9.34
CA LYS A 173 12.08 -19.49 9.80
C LYS A 173 12.29 -19.58 11.30
N GLU A 174 13.42 -19.13 11.84
CA GLU A 174 13.71 -19.11 13.28
C GLU A 174 12.62 -18.38 14.07
N SER A 175 12.23 -17.18 13.63
CA SER A 175 11.17 -16.40 14.30
C SER A 175 9.82 -17.12 14.29
N LEU A 176 9.45 -17.78 13.18
CA LEU A 176 8.23 -18.58 13.13
C LEU A 176 8.32 -19.84 14.01
N MET A 177 9.49 -20.47 14.10
CA MET A 177 9.71 -21.64 14.95
C MET A 177 9.58 -21.29 16.45
N GLU A 178 9.94 -20.08 16.87
CA GLU A 178 9.67 -19.60 18.22
C GLU A 178 8.16 -19.43 18.47
N ARG A 179 7.43 -18.88 17.47
CA ARG A 179 5.99 -18.64 17.55
C ARG A 179 5.14 -19.90 17.51
N VAL A 180 5.70 -21.00 17.03
CA VAL A 180 5.07 -22.33 17.13
C VAL A 180 4.94 -22.79 18.59
N ARG A 181 5.71 -22.25 19.54
CA ARG A 181 5.58 -22.56 20.97
C ARG A 181 4.98 -21.39 21.78
N ASP A 182 4.27 -20.50 21.11
CA ASP A 182 3.63 -19.35 21.76
C ASP A 182 2.54 -19.79 22.75
N LYS A 183 2.29 -18.98 23.78
CA LYS A 183 1.29 -19.28 24.82
C LYS A 183 -0.12 -19.31 24.25
N GLU A 184 -0.38 -18.43 23.28
CA GLU A 184 -1.69 -18.32 22.64
C GLU A 184 -1.84 -19.31 21.49
N ALA A 185 -2.87 -20.16 21.56
CA ALA A 185 -3.13 -21.17 20.54
C ALA A 185 -3.36 -20.57 19.14
N ALA A 186 -4.03 -19.41 19.07
CA ALA A 186 -4.26 -18.70 17.80
C ALA A 186 -2.93 -18.29 17.12
N VAL A 187 -1.95 -17.83 17.91
CA VAL A 187 -0.61 -17.47 17.41
C VAL A 187 0.12 -18.73 16.91
N ARG A 188 0.03 -19.85 17.65
CA ARG A 188 0.62 -21.13 17.23
C ARG A 188 0.05 -21.61 15.89
N VAL A 189 -1.27 -21.54 15.70
CA VAL A 189 -1.92 -21.94 14.44
C VAL A 189 -1.42 -21.10 13.25
N GLN A 190 -1.29 -19.79 13.42
CA GLN A 190 -0.77 -18.92 12.36
C GLN A 190 0.71 -19.17 12.07
N ALA A 191 1.52 -19.46 13.10
CA ALA A 191 2.93 -19.82 12.93
C ALA A 191 3.09 -21.15 12.17
N VAL A 192 2.30 -22.16 12.53
CA VAL A 192 2.23 -23.45 11.82
C VAL A 192 1.79 -23.26 10.37
N PHE A 193 0.74 -22.45 10.13
CA PHE A 193 0.28 -22.16 8.79
C PHE A 193 1.37 -21.48 7.95
N ALA A 194 2.06 -20.49 8.50
CA ALA A 194 3.17 -19.81 7.81
C ALA A 194 4.33 -20.77 7.51
N LEU A 195 4.76 -21.59 8.47
CA LEU A 195 5.80 -22.61 8.27
C LEU A 195 5.40 -23.66 7.23
N SER A 196 4.11 -24.04 7.16
CA SER A 196 3.62 -24.95 6.13
C SER A 196 3.83 -24.43 4.72
N LYS A 197 3.81 -23.10 4.52
CA LYS A 197 4.05 -22.48 3.21
C LYS A 197 5.54 -22.43 2.83
N LEU A 198 6.42 -22.56 3.82
CA LEU A 198 7.88 -22.59 3.68
C LEU A 198 8.42 -24.03 3.49
N GLN A 199 7.59 -25.06 3.62
CA GLN A 199 7.96 -26.44 3.28
C GLN A 199 8.25 -26.55 1.77
N GLY A 200 9.43 -27.04 1.39
CA GLY A 200 9.81 -27.29 -0.02
C GLY A 200 10.94 -26.43 -0.61
N GLY A 201 11.63 -25.61 0.19
CA GLY A 201 12.87 -24.94 -0.25
C GLY A 201 14.13 -25.81 -0.22
N GLU A 202 14.01 -27.08 0.16
CA GLU A 202 15.12 -27.96 0.57
C GLU A 202 15.70 -28.84 -0.56
N GLU A 203 15.24 -28.74 -1.81
CA GLU A 203 15.69 -29.66 -2.86
C GLU A 203 17.07 -29.35 -3.46
N GLU A 204 17.63 -28.16 -3.25
CA GLU A 204 18.99 -27.85 -3.70
C GLU A 204 19.82 -27.26 -2.55
N GLU A 205 20.77 -28.07 -2.07
CA GLU A 205 22.04 -27.63 -1.48
C GLU A 205 22.22 -27.59 0.04
N SER A 206 21.57 -28.47 0.82
CA SER A 206 22.19 -28.97 2.05
C SER A 206 21.64 -30.33 2.46
N ALA A 207 22.38 -31.39 2.08
CA ALA A 207 22.07 -32.77 2.41
C ALA A 207 22.25 -33.13 3.90
N ILE A 208 22.47 -32.17 4.82
CA ILE A 208 22.68 -32.43 6.26
C ILE A 208 22.24 -31.22 7.10
N SER A 209 20.96 -30.83 7.07
CA SER A 209 20.43 -29.89 8.06
C SER A 209 19.33 -30.58 8.88
N GLU A 210 19.57 -30.75 10.18
CA GLU A 210 18.67 -31.30 11.21
C GLU A 210 17.39 -30.46 11.44
N ASP A 211 16.98 -29.68 10.44
CA ASP A 211 16.10 -28.54 10.58
C ASP A 211 14.90 -28.63 9.63
N ASN A 212 14.48 -29.87 9.32
CA ASN A 212 13.35 -30.12 8.45
C ASN A 212 12.06 -29.61 9.12
N VAL A 213 11.46 -28.58 8.52
CA VAL A 213 10.22 -27.95 8.99
C VAL A 213 9.11 -29.01 9.15
N VAL A 214 9.08 -30.02 8.29
CA VAL A 214 8.12 -31.12 8.35
C VAL A 214 8.32 -31.94 9.62
N GLN A 215 9.55 -32.32 9.96
CA GLN A 215 9.82 -33.12 11.16
C GLN A 215 9.43 -32.37 12.44
N LYS A 216 9.68 -31.06 12.49
CA LYS A 216 9.31 -30.24 13.65
C LYS A 216 7.80 -29.97 13.74
N LEU A 217 7.09 -29.90 12.62
CA LEU A 217 5.62 -29.83 12.62
C LEU A 217 4.98 -31.17 13.01
N VAL A 218 5.60 -32.30 12.64
CA VAL A 218 5.18 -33.64 13.11
C VAL A 218 5.39 -33.76 14.62
N ASP A 219 6.52 -33.29 15.15
CA ASP A 219 6.75 -33.23 16.59
C ASP A 219 5.72 -32.35 17.31
N LEU A 220 5.36 -31.22 16.72
CA LEU A 220 4.32 -30.36 17.26
C LEU A 220 2.95 -31.04 17.30
N MET A 221 2.58 -31.79 16.26
CA MET A 221 1.32 -32.53 16.24
C MET A 221 1.22 -33.56 17.38
N GLN A 222 2.35 -34.07 17.87
CA GLN A 222 2.40 -35.05 18.94
C GLN A 222 2.38 -34.41 20.34
N HIS A 223 2.76 -33.14 20.46
CA HIS A 223 3.02 -32.49 21.75
C HIS A 223 2.31 -31.14 21.95
N ASP A 224 1.47 -30.67 21.03
CA ASP A 224 0.75 -29.40 21.22
C ASP A 224 -0.30 -29.50 22.35
N PRO A 225 -0.27 -28.62 23.35
CA PRO A 225 -1.18 -28.67 24.50
C PRO A 225 -2.61 -28.19 24.19
N SER A 226 -2.89 -27.70 22.98
CA SER A 226 -4.24 -27.28 22.56
C SER A 226 -4.91 -28.26 21.58
N ALA A 227 -4.42 -29.50 21.51
CA ALA A 227 -5.11 -30.61 20.86
C ALA A 227 -6.44 -30.96 21.54
#